data_AF-A0A943EJB7-F1
#
_entry.id   AF-A0A943EJB7-F1
#
_cell.length_a   1.000
_cell.length_b   1.000
_cell.length_c   1.000
_cell.angle_alpha   90.00
_cell.angle_beta   90.00
_cell.angle_gamma   90.00
#
_symmetry.space_group_name_H-M   'P 1'
#
loop_
_entity.id
_entity.type
_entity.pdbx_description
1 polymer ?
#
loop_
_entity_poly.entity_id
_entity_poly.type
_entity_poly.pdbx_seq_one_letter_code
_entity_poly.pdbx_strand_id
1 'polypeptide(L)'
;MAEGKRKRLKSAKELAFRGLGLIIALIVVISLYQLGKQAYDLYLVRKEAVKSSEKIKTIEKDNERLEEERSNLHDPKYVEKVARDEHNMVGKNEVPLFIVDEKKK
;
A
#
# COMPACT_ATOMS: atom_id res chain seq x y z
N MET A 1 -12.08 15.44 73.11
CA MET A 1 -12.65 16.11 71.90
C MET A 1 -11.75 16.06 70.64
N ALA A 2 -10.49 15.59 70.70
CA ALA A 2 -9.55 15.65 69.56
C ALA A 2 -9.65 14.49 68.55
N GLU A 3 -10.16 13.33 68.96
CA GLU A 3 -10.14 12.11 68.13
C GLU A 3 -11.19 12.11 67.00
N GLY A 4 -12.36 12.73 67.23
CA GLY A 4 -13.42 12.84 66.22
C GLY A 4 -13.00 13.68 65.01
N LYS A 5 -12.22 14.76 65.21
CA LYS A 5 -11.70 15.59 64.11
C LYS A 5 -10.70 14.80 63.25
N ARG A 6 -9.82 13.99 63.86
CA ARG A 6 -8.83 13.16 63.14
C ARG A 6 -9.51 12.08 62.27
N LYS A 7 -10.59 11.45 62.73
CA LYS A 7 -11.35 10.46 61.93
C LYS A 7 -12.02 11.09 60.70
N ARG A 8 -12.62 12.28 60.84
CA ARG A 8 -13.26 13.00 59.71
C ARG A 8 -12.26 13.46 58.65
N LEU A 9 -11.08 13.93 59.07
CA LEU A 9 -9.99 14.30 58.17
C LEU A 9 -9.42 13.10 57.40
N LYS A 10 -9.32 11.91 58.01
CA LYS A 10 -8.89 10.68 57.30
C LYS A 10 -9.90 10.25 56.24
N SER A 11 -11.20 10.26 56.57
CA SER A 11 -12.28 9.93 55.63
C SER A 11 -12.37 10.89 54.43
N ALA A 12 -12.20 12.20 54.67
CA ALA A 12 -12.13 13.19 53.59
C ALA A 12 -10.90 13.01 52.69
N LYS A 13 -9.74 12.65 53.26
CA LYS A 13 -8.53 12.33 52.49
C LYS A 13 -8.68 11.06 51.65
N GLU A 14 -9.33 10.02 52.17
CA GLU A 14 -9.63 8.80 51.40
C GLU A 14 -10.61 9.06 50.25
N LEU A 15 -11.64 9.89 50.47
CA LEU A 15 -12.55 10.31 49.40
C LEU A 15 -11.82 11.13 48.33
N ALA A 16 -10.93 12.04 48.73
CA ALA A 16 -10.10 12.81 47.79
C ALA A 16 -9.13 11.91 47.00
N PHE A 17 -8.49 10.93 47.65
CA PHE A 17 -7.62 9.95 46.99
C PHE A 17 -8.40 9.03 46.03
N ARG A 18 -9.61 8.62 46.40
CA ARG A 18 -10.51 7.86 45.51
C ARG A 18 -10.95 8.70 44.30
N GLY A 19 -11.28 9.97 44.51
CA GLY A 19 -11.59 10.91 43.43
C GLY A 19 -10.42 11.13 42.48
N LEU A 20 -9.21 11.32 43.02
CA LEU A 20 -7.98 11.44 42.23
C LEU A 20 -7.71 10.16 41.41
N GLY A 21 -7.88 8.99 42.03
CA GLY A 21 -7.72 7.69 41.35
C GLY A 21 -8.68 7.51 40.18
N LEU A 22 -9.94 7.94 40.32
CA LEU A 22 -10.92 7.91 39.23
C LEU A 22 -10.55 8.87 38.08
N ILE A 23 -10.03 10.06 38.39
CA ILE A 23 -9.57 11.01 37.38
C ILE A 23 -8.37 10.44 36.62
N ILE A 24 -7.41 9.84 37.31
CA ILE A 24 -6.25 9.20 36.68
C ILE A 24 -6.69 8.02 35.81
N ALA A 25 -7.63 7.19 36.28
CA ALA A 25 -8.18 6.09 35.49
C ALA A 25 -8.86 6.58 34.20
N LEU A 26 -9.64 7.67 34.29
CA LEU A 26 -10.26 8.31 33.12
C LEU A 26 -9.22 8.81 32.12
N ILE A 27 -8.15 9.46 32.59
CA ILE A 27 -7.06 9.92 31.73
C ILE A 27 -6.41 8.74 31.01
N VAL A 28 -6.12 7.65 31.72
CA VAL A 28 -5.50 6.44 31.14
C VAL A 28 -6.40 5.85 30.05
N VAL A 29 -7.71 5.74 30.27
CA VAL A 29 -8.65 5.22 29.27
C VAL A 29 -8.67 6.10 28.01
N ILE A 30 -8.71 7.42 28.18
CA ILE A 30 -8.70 8.36 27.05
C ILE A 30 -7.37 8.28 26.29
N SER A 31 -6.24 8.19 27.00
CA SER A 31 -4.92 8.05 26.39
C SER A 31 -4.78 6.75 25.60
N LEU A 32 -5.26 5.62 26.13
CA LEU A 32 -5.26 4.33 25.43
C LEU A 32 -6.14 4.37 24.18
N TYR A 33 -7.30 5.02 24.26
CA TYR A 33 -8.18 5.19 23.10
C TYR A 33 -7.52 6.00 21.97
N GLN A 34 -6.84 7.10 22.32
CA GLN A 34 -6.13 7.92 21.33
C GLN A 34 -4.96 7.16 20.69
N LEU A 35 -4.19 6.40 21.47
CA LEU A 35 -3.11 5.55 20.95
C LEU A 35 -3.62 4.48 19.99
N GLY A 36 -4.74 3.83 20.33
CA GLY A 36 -5.38 2.83 19.46
C GLY A 36 -5.83 3.43 18.14
N LYS A 37 -6.43 4.63 18.16
CA LYS A 37 -6.85 5.33 16.94
C LYS A 37 -5.65 5.71 16.06
N GLN A 38 -4.59 6.26 16.64
CA GLN A 38 -3.38 6.63 15.88
C GLN A 38 -2.70 5.41 15.25
N ALA A 39 -2.65 4.27 15.95
CA ALA A 39 -2.11 3.03 15.40
C ALA A 39 -2.95 2.49 14.22
N TYR A 40 -4.28 2.59 14.33
CA TYR A 40 -5.19 2.19 13.26
C TYR A 40 -5.10 3.10 12.03
N ASP A 41 -5.07 4.42 12.23
CA ASP A 41 -4.91 5.39 11.14
C ASP A 41 -3.56 5.20 10.42
N LEU A 42 -2.47 4.97 11.17
CA LEU A 42 -1.16 4.66 10.59
C LEU A 42 -1.16 3.35 9.79
N TYR A 43 -1.89 2.32 10.27
CA TYR A 43 -2.04 1.06 9.54
C TYR A 43 -2.79 1.26 8.23
N LEU A 44 -3.86 2.06 8.24
CA LEU A 44 -4.65 2.37 7.04
C LEU A 44 -3.82 3.16 6.02
N VAL A 45 -3.12 4.20 6.48
CA VAL A 45 -2.25 5.04 5.64
C VAL A 45 -1.11 4.21 5.03
N ARG A 46 -0.51 3.28 5.80
CA ARG A 46 0.50 2.36 5.25
C ARG A 46 -0.09 1.44 4.18
N LYS A 47 -1.32 0.96 4.35
CA LYS A 47 -1.99 0.11 3.35
C LYS A 47 -2.27 0.86 2.04
N GLU A 48 -2.65 2.13 2.13
CA GLU A 48 -2.87 2.99 0.97
C GLU A 48 -1.55 3.40 0.29
N ALA A 49 -0.53 3.74 1.08
CA ALA A 49 0.81 4.06 0.58
C ALA A 49 1.46 2.88 -0.14
N VAL A 50 1.30 1.65 0.36
CA VAL A 50 1.82 0.43 -0.29
C VAL A 50 1.11 0.17 -1.62
N LYS A 51 -0.22 0.30 -1.67
CA LYS A 51 -0.97 0.18 -2.95
C LYS A 51 -0.59 1.26 -3.97
N SER A 52 -0.28 2.48 -3.51
CA SER A 52 0.14 3.57 -4.39
C SER A 52 1.56 3.36 -4.94
N SER A 53 2.47 2.87 -4.10
CA SER A 53 3.85 2.59 -4.51
C SER A 53 3.99 1.38 -5.43
N GLU A 54 3.13 0.36 -5.29
CA GLU A 54 3.05 -0.73 -6.27
C GLU A 54 2.60 -0.22 -7.65
N LYS A 55 1.59 0.66 -7.70
CA LYS A 55 1.13 1.27 -8.96
C LYS A 55 2.20 2.14 -9.63
N ILE A 56 2.96 2.90 -8.83
CA ILE A 56 4.08 3.70 -9.36
C ILE A 56 5.12 2.78 -10.00
N LYS A 57 5.51 1.70 -9.32
CA LYS A 57 6.48 0.74 -9.87
C LYS A 57 5.99 0.06 -11.15
N THR A 58 4.70 -0.27 -11.24
CA THR A 58 4.16 -0.84 -12.48
C THR A 58 4.18 0.17 -13.61
N ILE A 59 3.79 1.43 -13.34
CA ILE A 59 3.77 2.50 -14.34
C ILE A 59 5.19 2.84 -14.81
N GLU A 60 6.16 2.92 -13.90
CA GLU A 60 7.57 3.16 -14.26
C GLU A 60 8.12 2.05 -15.18
N LYS A 61 7.89 0.79 -14.80
CA LYS A 61 8.32 -0.36 -15.62
C LYS A 61 7.65 -0.38 -17.00
N ASP A 62 6.36 -0.06 -17.06
CA ASP A 62 5.65 0.04 -18.34
C ASP A 62 6.18 1.20 -19.17
N ASN A 63 6.53 2.32 -18.55
CA ASN A 63 7.10 3.47 -19.26
C ASN A 63 8.50 3.15 -19.81
N GLU A 64 9.36 2.49 -19.05
CA GLU A 64 10.67 2.01 -19.53
C GLU A 64 10.53 1.07 -20.74
N ARG A 65 9.61 0.10 -20.66
CA ARG A 65 9.31 -0.81 -21.77
C ARG A 65 8.80 -0.05 -23.01
N LEU A 66 7.89 0.90 -22.82
CA LEU A 66 7.33 1.71 -23.91
C LEU A 66 8.39 2.63 -24.53
N GLU A 67 9.30 3.19 -23.74
CA GLU A 67 10.41 3.98 -24.27
C GLU A 67 11.39 3.12 -25.07
N GLU A 68 11.68 1.90 -24.61
CA GLU A 68 12.49 0.93 -25.34
C GLU A 68 11.81 0.52 -26.66
N GLU A 69 10.51 0.17 -26.64
CA GLU A 69 9.72 -0.10 -27.84
C GLU A 69 9.71 1.10 -28.79
N ARG A 70 9.52 2.31 -28.26
CA ARG A 70 9.55 3.55 -29.06
C ARG A 70 10.91 3.79 -29.69
N SER A 71 12.00 3.50 -28.99
CA SER A 71 13.36 3.56 -29.56
C SER A 71 13.53 2.51 -30.65
N ASN A 72 13.15 1.26 -30.40
CA ASN A 72 13.27 0.15 -31.34
C ASN A 72 12.41 0.34 -32.60
N LEU A 73 11.26 1.02 -32.50
CA LEU A 73 10.43 1.40 -33.65
C LEU A 73 11.16 2.31 -34.66
N HIS A 74 12.26 2.97 -34.28
CA HIS A 74 13.09 3.75 -35.20
C HIS A 74 14.08 2.90 -35.98
N ASP A 75 14.28 1.62 -35.60
CA ASP A 75 15.09 0.66 -36.34
C ASP A 75 14.21 -0.07 -37.37
N PRO A 76 14.43 0.14 -38.69
CA PRO A 76 13.68 -0.53 -39.74
C PRO A 76 13.73 -2.07 -39.64
N LYS A 77 14.84 -2.65 -39.14
CA LYS A 77 14.96 -4.10 -38.98
C LYS A 77 14.03 -4.64 -37.90
N TYR A 78 13.87 -3.90 -36.82
CA TYR A 78 12.96 -4.26 -35.73
C TYR A 78 11.50 -4.21 -36.20
N VAL A 79 11.13 -3.14 -36.92
CA VAL A 79 9.79 -3.00 -37.52
C VAL A 79 9.50 -4.11 -38.51
N GLU A 80 10.45 -4.45 -39.38
CA GLU A 80 10.33 -5.55 -40.32
C GLU A 80 10.13 -6.90 -39.61
N LYS A 81 10.91 -7.15 -38.56
CA LYS A 81 10.77 -8.37 -37.74
C LYS A 81 9.38 -8.47 -37.12
N VAL A 82 8.88 -7.42 -36.47
CA VAL A 82 7.54 -7.41 -35.86
C VAL A 82 6.46 -7.62 -36.92
N ALA A 83 6.59 -6.96 -38.08
CA ALA A 83 5.64 -7.13 -39.18
C ALA A 83 5.60 -8.58 -39.71
N ARG A 84 6.76 -9.25 -39.81
CA ARG A 84 6.85 -10.65 -40.25
C ARG A 84 6.36 -11.61 -39.17
N ASP A 85 6.83 -11.46 -37.94
CA ASP A 85 6.62 -12.42 -36.84
C ASP A 85 5.20 -12.31 -36.23
N GLU A 86 4.71 -11.09 -35.98
CA GLU A 86 3.42 -10.88 -35.31
C GLU A 86 2.26 -10.66 -36.28
N HIS A 87 2.54 -10.05 -37.43
CA HIS A 87 1.50 -9.68 -38.40
C HIS A 87 1.52 -10.51 -39.69
N ASN A 88 2.45 -11.47 -39.84
CA ASN A 88 2.61 -12.31 -41.03
C ASN A 88 2.70 -11.50 -42.34
N MET A 89 3.26 -10.28 -42.28
CA MET A 89 3.48 -9.42 -43.43
C MET A 89 4.77 -9.83 -44.14
N VAL A 90 4.81 -9.64 -45.47
CA VAL A 90 5.98 -9.92 -46.31
C VAL A 90 6.22 -8.78 -47.29
N GLY A 91 7.43 -8.69 -47.83
CA GLY A 91 7.75 -7.69 -48.85
C GLY A 91 6.92 -7.88 -50.12
N LYS A 92 6.76 -6.81 -50.92
CA LYS A 92 5.94 -6.81 -52.15
C LYS A 92 6.29 -7.93 -53.15
N ASN A 93 7.53 -8.42 -53.12
CA ASN A 93 8.06 -9.44 -54.04
C ASN A 93 8.40 -10.76 -53.33
N GLU A 94 7.90 -10.98 -52.10
CA GLU A 94 8.17 -12.17 -51.30
C GLU A 94 6.89 -12.99 -51.12
N VAL A 95 7.04 -14.30 -50.91
CA VAL A 95 5.92 -15.24 -50.71
C VAL A 95 5.98 -15.76 -49.27
N PRO A 96 4.90 -15.65 -48.47
CA PRO A 96 4.89 -16.18 -47.12
C PRO A 96 4.84 -17.71 -47.15
N LEU A 97 5.67 -18.36 -46.34
CA LEU A 97 5.67 -19.81 -46.12
C LEU A 97 5.13 -20.11 -44.72
N PHE A 98 3.98 -20.78 -44.66
CA PHE A 98 3.42 -21.26 -43.41
C PHE A 98 3.82 -22.72 -43.22
N ILE A 99 4.70 -22.99 -42.26
CA ILE A 99 5.02 -24.37 -41.86
C ILE A 99 3.90 -24.82 -40.92
N VAL A 100 2.98 -25.63 -41.45
CA VAL A 100 1.97 -26.29 -40.62
C VAL A 100 2.62 -27.53 -40.04
N ASP A 101 2.94 -27.52 -38.75
CA ASP A 101 3.24 -28.75 -38.04
C ASP A 101 1.98 -29.61 -38.09
N GLU A 102 2.03 -30.71 -38.84
CA GLU A 102 1.00 -31.74 -38.78
C GLU A 102 0.96 -32.25 -37.34
N LYS A 103 -0.01 -31.75 -36.57
CA LYS A 103 -0.33 -32.31 -35.26
C LYS A 103 -0.54 -33.80 -35.48
N LYS A 104 0.37 -34.60 -34.94
CA LYS A 104 0.21 -36.06 -34.85
C LYS A 104 -1.20 -36.32 -34.32
N LYS A 105 -1.99 -36.97 -35.16
CA LYS A 105 -3.36 -37.43 -34.87
C LYS A 105 -3.37 -38.35 -33.66
#